data_AF-A0A498S2U4-F1
#
_entry.id   AF-A0A498S2U4-F1
#
_cell.length_a   1.000
_cell.length_b   1.000
_cell.length_c   1.000
_cell.angle_alpha   90.00
_cell.angle_beta   90.00
_cell.angle_gamma   90.00
#
_symmetry.space_group_name_H-M   'P 1'
#
loop_
_entity.id
_entity.type
_entity.pdbx_description
1 polymer ?
#
loop_
_entity_poly.entity_id
_entity_poly.type
_entity_poly.pdbx_seq_one_letter_code
_entity_poly.pdbx_strand_id
1 'polypeptide(L)'
;MYQIFLIAFTVKHFYQILAQPSELAREVIHFCDPSIPNACGLEGKCMRHLTGNRCRCPSGRMGIMCRRPCQDIYKSCGSWKEQNRCQWAKFILPFFEDNCAESCGSCQNNGRSLKIPLPPILEPISWLIGRWETETSVGDRFPVPFEHPYKEVLDISLTDVPMFDRPPVNVSIRAYTNEGSEYNEIGFITGKPFREFTGFQENNKPLTGNDQVAIEMVSNT
;
A
#
# COMPACT_ATOMS: atom_id res chain seq x y z
N MET A 1 31.41 -0.37 4.50
CA MET A 1 30.71 0.35 5.59
C MET A 1 29.29 0.60 5.09
N TYR A 2 28.33 -0.20 5.55
CA TYR A 2 26.94 -0.15 5.08
C TYR A 2 26.20 0.94 5.85
N GLN A 3 25.83 2.02 5.17
CA GLN A 3 24.96 3.04 5.76
C GLN A 3 23.53 2.66 5.39
N ILE A 4 22.82 2.12 6.38
CA ILE A 4 21.38 1.83 6.30
C ILE A 4 20.67 3.18 6.23
N PHE A 5 19.93 3.43 5.15
CA PHE A 5 18.97 4.53 5.11
C PHE A 5 17.84 4.22 6.08
N LEU A 6 17.99 4.69 7.31
CA LEU A 6 16.94 4.68 8.32
C LEU A 6 16.11 5.93 8.10
N ILE A 7 15.18 5.89 7.14
CA ILE A 7 14.16 6.93 7.05
C ILE A 7 13.14 6.68 8.16
N ALA A 8 13.43 7.23 9.34
CA ALA A 8 12.54 7.17 10.50
C ALA A 8 11.40 8.16 10.33
N PHE A 9 10.33 7.76 9.65
CA PHE A 9 9.07 8.49 9.69
C PHE A 9 8.37 8.18 11.02
N THR A 10 8.20 9.19 11.88
CA THR A 10 7.27 9.10 13.00
C THR A 10 5.85 9.21 12.46
N VAL A 11 5.26 8.09 12.06
CA VAL A 11 3.83 8.01 11.71
C VAL A 11 3.03 8.09 13.01
N LYS A 12 2.28 9.19 13.19
CA LYS A 12 1.26 9.27 14.23
C LYS A 12 0.10 8.34 13.88
N HIS A 13 0.16 7.15 14.48
CA HIS A 13 -0.94 6.27 14.89
C HIS A 13 -1.76 5.55 13.81
N PHE A 14 -1.50 4.25 13.68
CA PHE A 14 -2.54 3.22 13.70
C PHE A 14 -2.29 2.37 14.95
N TYR A 15 -3.33 2.06 15.72
CA TYR A 15 -3.25 1.06 16.79
C TYR A 15 -3.62 -0.29 16.18
N GLN A 16 -2.77 -1.31 16.35
CA GLN A 16 -3.18 -2.72 16.22
C GLN A 16 -3.15 -3.36 17.60
N ILE A 17 -4.29 -3.92 18.00
CA ILE A 17 -4.49 -4.61 19.28
C ILE A 17 -4.00 -6.05 19.18
N LEU A 18 -3.34 -6.48 20.26
CA LEU A 18 -2.86 -7.82 20.55
C LEU A 18 -3.93 -8.91 20.30
N ALA A 19 -3.65 -9.82 19.37
CA ALA A 19 -4.28 -11.14 19.34
C ALA A 19 -3.33 -12.17 19.97
N GLN A 20 -3.83 -12.98 20.89
CA GLN A 20 -3.09 -14.11 21.46
C GLN A 20 -2.73 -15.14 20.37
N PRO A 21 -1.58 -15.81 20.47
CA PRO A 21 -1.10 -16.69 19.41
C PRO A 21 -1.83 -18.05 19.49
N SER A 22 -2.58 -18.38 18.44
CA SER A 22 -2.88 -19.77 18.10
C SER A 22 -2.34 -20.07 16.70
N GLU A 23 -1.80 -21.27 16.56
CA GLU A 23 -1.12 -21.81 15.38
C GLU A 23 -1.78 -21.46 14.04
N LEU A 24 -0.95 -21.06 13.08
CA LEU A 24 -1.23 -21.01 11.64
C LEU A 24 -2.47 -20.21 11.18
N ALA A 25 -2.88 -19.18 11.92
CA ALA A 25 -3.85 -18.23 11.37
C ALA A 25 -3.17 -17.40 10.28
N ARG A 26 -3.64 -17.50 9.03
CA ARG A 26 -3.44 -16.44 8.02
C ARG A 26 -3.74 -15.13 8.73
N GLU A 27 -2.74 -14.25 8.86
CA GLU A 27 -2.94 -13.00 9.59
C GLU A 27 -4.01 -12.18 8.87
N VAL A 28 -5.13 -12.00 9.56
CA VAL A 28 -6.29 -11.32 9.04
C VAL A 28 -6.02 -9.81 9.09
N ILE A 29 -5.97 -9.16 7.93
CA ILE A 29 -5.72 -7.72 7.85
C ILE A 29 -6.99 -6.97 8.24
N HIS A 30 -6.91 -6.13 9.28
CA HIS A 30 -7.98 -5.24 9.70
C HIS A 30 -7.73 -3.81 9.19
N PHE A 31 -8.69 -3.25 8.44
CA PHE A 31 -8.60 -1.88 7.92
C PHE A 31 -9.23 -0.83 8.84
N CYS A 32 -9.83 -1.27 9.94
CA CYS A 32 -10.34 -0.40 10.99
C CYS A 32 -10.43 -1.15 12.31
N ASP A 33 -10.45 -0.40 13.41
CA ASP A 33 -10.67 -0.93 14.75
C ASP A 33 -11.99 -0.39 15.32
N PRO A 34 -12.97 -1.25 15.67
CA PRO A 34 -14.22 -0.83 16.27
C PRO A 34 -14.09 -0.13 17.63
N SER A 35 -12.95 -0.29 18.32
CA SER A 35 -12.67 0.38 19.59
C SER A 35 -12.13 1.80 19.42
N ILE A 36 -11.67 2.17 18.22
CA ILE A 36 -11.13 3.50 17.92
C ILE A 36 -12.24 4.37 17.34
N PRO A 37 -12.62 5.48 18.01
CA PRO A 37 -13.58 6.43 17.46
C PRO A 37 -13.14 6.96 16.10
N ASN A 38 -14.08 7.08 15.15
CA ASN A 38 -13.85 7.60 13.80
C ASN A 38 -12.76 6.86 12.99
N ALA A 39 -12.48 5.59 13.30
CA ALA A 39 -11.54 4.77 12.53
C ALA A 39 -11.92 4.66 11.03
N CYS A 40 -13.20 4.87 10.70
CA CYS A 40 -13.72 4.87 9.34
C CYS A 40 -14.05 6.28 8.81
N GLY A 41 -13.48 7.33 9.41
CA GLY A 41 -13.87 8.71 9.14
C GLY A 41 -15.16 9.10 9.86
N LEU A 42 -15.67 10.31 9.57
CA LEU A 42 -16.80 10.91 10.28
C LEU A 42 -18.14 10.19 10.07
N GLU A 43 -18.37 9.67 8.85
CA GLU A 43 -19.64 9.05 8.45
C GLU A 43 -19.55 7.52 8.32
N GLY A 44 -18.36 6.96 8.49
CA GLY A 44 -18.11 5.53 8.35
C GLY A 44 -18.23 4.77 9.67
N LYS A 45 -18.64 3.50 9.59
CA LYS A 45 -18.69 2.60 10.75
C LYS A 45 -17.77 1.41 10.54
N CYS A 46 -16.91 1.12 11.52
CA CYS A 46 -16.10 -0.08 11.48
C CYS A 46 -16.94 -1.33 11.77
N MET A 47 -16.94 -2.27 10.83
CA MET A 47 -17.68 -3.53 10.90
C MET A 47 -16.72 -4.68 11.19
N ARG A 48 -17.12 -5.58 12.09
CA ARG A 48 -16.38 -6.80 12.40
C ARG A 48 -16.67 -7.87 11.36
N HIS A 49 -15.62 -8.46 10.79
CA HIS A 49 -15.71 -9.63 9.91
C HIS A 49 -14.66 -10.66 10.29
N LEU A 50 -14.97 -11.94 10.03
CA LEU A 50 -14.03 -13.06 10.24
C LEU A 50 -12.77 -12.93 9.37
N THR A 51 -12.93 -12.35 8.18
CA THR A 51 -11.87 -12.11 7.19
C THR A 51 -11.22 -10.73 7.33
N GLY A 52 -11.53 -9.99 8.41
CA GLY A 52 -10.90 -8.74 8.78
C GLY A 52 -11.84 -7.54 8.77
N ASN A 53 -11.66 -6.64 9.72
CA ASN A 53 -12.59 -5.52 9.90
C ASN A 53 -12.56 -4.58 8.69
N ARG A 54 -13.73 -4.06 8.30
CA ARG A 54 -13.91 -3.17 7.15
C ARG A 54 -14.81 -1.99 7.48
N CYS A 55 -14.59 -0.87 6.80
CA CYS A 55 -15.45 0.28 6.93
C CYS A 55 -16.72 0.11 6.10
N ARG A 56 -17.88 0.22 6.75
CA ARG A 56 -19.14 0.52 6.07
C ARG A 56 -19.19 2.02 5.84
N CYS A 57 -19.21 2.42 4.58
CA CYS A 57 -19.09 3.79 4.15
C CYS A 57 -20.42 4.36 3.63
N PRO A 58 -20.57 5.69 3.60
CA PRO A 58 -21.71 6.34 2.94
C PRO A 58 -21.71 6.06 1.43
N SER A 59 -22.86 6.27 0.79
CA SER A 59 -23.04 6.01 -0.65
C SER A 59 -21.97 6.70 -1.50
N GLY A 60 -21.42 5.98 -2.47
CA GLY A 60 -20.34 6.48 -3.33
C GLY A 60 -18.94 6.47 -2.72
N ARG A 61 -18.76 5.99 -1.48
CA ARG A 61 -17.45 5.91 -0.81
C ARG A 61 -17.11 4.48 -0.40
N MET A 62 -15.82 4.20 -0.27
CA MET A 62 -15.29 2.94 0.28
C MET A 62 -13.83 3.10 0.74
N GLY A 63 -13.19 1.98 1.12
CA GLY A 63 -11.77 1.92 1.50
C GLY A 63 -11.50 2.34 2.95
N ILE A 64 -10.22 2.50 3.29
CA ILE A 64 -9.79 2.92 4.61
C ILE A 64 -10.30 4.35 4.86
N MET A 65 -10.90 4.57 6.04
CA MET A 65 -11.49 5.86 6.42
C MET A 65 -12.55 6.40 5.43
N CYS A 66 -13.13 5.55 4.57
CA CYS A 66 -14.09 5.95 3.53
C CYS A 66 -13.58 7.05 2.59
N ARG A 67 -12.26 7.09 2.36
CA ARG A 67 -11.61 8.18 1.64
C ARG A 67 -11.74 8.08 0.13
N ARG A 68 -11.85 6.88 -0.43
CA ARG A 68 -11.88 6.69 -1.89
C ARG A 68 -13.31 6.55 -2.44
N PRO A 69 -13.52 6.91 -3.72
CA PRO A 69 -14.79 6.63 -4.39
C PRO A 69 -15.08 5.12 -4.44
N CYS A 70 -16.35 4.77 -4.41
CA CYS A 70 -16.80 3.40 -4.67
C CYS A 70 -16.55 3.04 -6.14
N GLN A 71 -15.62 2.12 -6.39
CA GLN A 71 -15.27 1.62 -7.71
C GLN A 71 -14.50 0.30 -7.61
N ASP A 72 -14.48 -0.45 -8.71
CA ASP A 72 -13.60 -1.60 -8.86
C ASP A 72 -12.14 -1.19 -9.09
N ILE A 73 -11.21 -1.99 -8.56
CA ILE A 73 -9.76 -1.80 -8.68
C ILE A 73 -9.23 -2.55 -9.91
N TYR A 74 -9.65 -3.81 -10.09
CA TYR A 74 -9.18 -4.67 -11.17
C TYR A 74 -10.14 -4.62 -12.35
N LYS A 75 -9.59 -4.51 -13.56
CA LYS A 75 -10.38 -4.58 -14.80
C LYS A 75 -11.11 -5.93 -14.97
N SER A 76 -10.63 -6.99 -14.31
CA SER A 76 -11.22 -8.33 -14.34
C SER A 76 -12.43 -8.53 -13.42
N CYS A 77 -12.83 -7.52 -12.62
CA CYS A 77 -13.92 -7.65 -11.65
C CYS A 77 -15.26 -8.08 -12.28
N GLY A 78 -15.58 -7.61 -13.48
CA GLY A 78 -16.78 -8.05 -14.23
C GLY A 78 -16.77 -9.56 -14.53
N SER A 79 -15.68 -10.09 -15.08
CA SER A 79 -15.55 -11.52 -15.37
C SER A 79 -15.55 -12.36 -14.08
N TRP A 80 -14.91 -11.88 -13.01
CA TRP A 80 -14.92 -12.59 -11.73
C TRP A 80 -16.30 -12.63 -11.08
N LYS A 81 -17.11 -11.58 -11.27
CA LYS A 81 -18.52 -11.59 -10.86
C LYS A 81 -19.31 -12.66 -11.61
N GLU A 82 -19.17 -12.75 -12.93
CA GLU A 82 -19.84 -13.78 -13.75
C GLU A 82 -19.45 -15.20 -13.34
N GLN A 83 -18.19 -15.40 -12.93
CA GLN A 83 -17.69 -16.66 -12.38
C GLN A 83 -18.07 -16.91 -10.91
N ASN A 84 -18.98 -16.09 -10.34
CA ASN A 84 -19.45 -16.18 -8.96
C ASN A 84 -18.33 -16.12 -7.89
N ARG A 85 -17.20 -15.47 -8.21
CA ARG A 85 -16.03 -15.38 -7.30
C ARG A 85 -16.33 -14.53 -6.06
N CYS A 86 -17.20 -13.51 -6.20
CA CYS A 86 -17.64 -12.66 -5.10
C CYS A 86 -18.27 -13.47 -3.95
N GLN A 87 -19.03 -14.53 -4.25
CA GLN A 87 -19.68 -15.35 -3.23
C GLN A 87 -18.80 -16.51 -2.77
N TRP A 88 -18.15 -17.19 -3.71
CA TRP A 88 -17.33 -18.36 -3.42
C TRP A 88 -16.16 -18.05 -2.46
N ALA A 89 -15.46 -16.94 -2.69
CA ALA A 89 -14.28 -16.59 -1.90
C ALA A 89 -14.61 -15.86 -0.59
N LYS A 90 -15.86 -15.37 -0.42
CA LYS A 90 -16.27 -14.47 0.66
C LYS A 90 -15.91 -14.95 2.07
N PHE A 91 -16.04 -16.24 2.31
CA PHE A 91 -15.77 -16.85 3.62
C PHE A 91 -14.28 -17.16 3.86
N ILE A 92 -13.47 -17.14 2.81
CA ILE A 92 -12.07 -17.56 2.83
C ILE A 92 -11.14 -16.34 2.82
N LEU A 93 -11.43 -15.33 2.00
CA LEU A 93 -10.64 -14.11 1.88
C LEU A 93 -11.49 -12.91 1.44
N PRO A 94 -11.18 -11.70 1.89
CA PRO A 94 -11.94 -10.49 1.56
C PRO A 94 -11.57 -9.89 0.20
N PHE A 95 -10.71 -10.56 -0.59
CA PHE A 95 -10.09 -10.01 -1.81
C PHE A 95 -11.09 -9.39 -2.79
N PHE A 96 -12.17 -10.08 -3.13
CA PHE A 96 -13.14 -9.57 -4.09
C PHE A 96 -14.02 -8.46 -3.49
N GLU A 97 -14.32 -8.49 -2.20
CA GLU A 97 -15.06 -7.39 -1.54
C GLU A 97 -14.20 -6.11 -1.47
N ASP A 98 -12.89 -6.25 -1.25
CA ASP A 98 -11.96 -5.12 -1.14
C ASP A 98 -11.61 -4.50 -2.50
N ASN A 99 -11.43 -5.34 -3.52
CA ASN A 99 -10.93 -4.95 -4.84
C ASN A 99 -12.00 -4.85 -5.93
N CYS A 100 -13.15 -5.49 -5.76
CA CYS A 100 -14.25 -5.51 -6.73
C CYS A 100 -15.56 -5.06 -6.08
N ALA A 101 -15.49 -4.04 -5.24
CA ALA A 101 -16.59 -3.65 -4.38
C ALA A 101 -17.84 -3.18 -5.13
N GLU A 102 -17.68 -2.57 -6.30
CA GLU A 102 -18.82 -2.17 -7.13
C GLU A 102 -19.43 -3.41 -7.81
N SER A 103 -18.61 -4.22 -8.48
CA SER A 103 -19.07 -5.45 -9.13
C SER A 103 -19.73 -6.42 -8.15
N CYS A 104 -19.13 -6.62 -6.97
CA CYS A 104 -19.63 -7.51 -5.91
C CYS A 104 -20.72 -6.87 -5.04
N GLY A 105 -21.13 -5.63 -5.30
CA GLY A 105 -22.23 -4.95 -4.60
C GLY A 105 -21.94 -4.58 -3.14
N SER A 106 -20.67 -4.45 -2.77
CA SER A 106 -20.24 -3.98 -1.44
C SER A 106 -20.41 -2.47 -1.26
N CYS A 107 -20.47 -1.72 -2.37
CA CYS A 107 -20.81 -0.30 -2.39
C CYS A 107 -21.54 0.06 -3.69
N GLN A 108 -22.10 1.28 -3.76
CA GLN A 108 -22.74 1.82 -4.96
C GLN A 108 -21.97 3.06 -5.43
N ASN A 109 -21.53 3.05 -6.69
CA ASN A 109 -20.85 4.18 -7.32
C ASN A 109 -21.84 5.33 -7.57
N ASN A 110 -21.40 6.57 -7.33
CA ASN A 110 -22.19 7.79 -7.51
C ASN A 110 -21.76 8.62 -8.73
N GLY A 111 -21.06 8.00 -9.68
CA GLY A 111 -20.51 8.64 -10.87
C GLY A 111 -19.11 9.24 -10.67
N ARG A 112 -18.51 9.11 -9.48
CA ARG A 112 -17.12 9.52 -9.22
C ARG A 112 -16.20 8.32 -9.30
N SER A 113 -15.17 8.39 -10.13
CA SER A 113 -14.14 7.38 -10.24
C SER A 113 -12.75 8.01 -10.39
N LEU A 114 -11.74 7.25 -9.98
CA LEU A 114 -10.33 7.59 -10.24
C LEU A 114 -9.89 6.85 -11.50
N LYS A 115 -9.09 7.52 -12.34
CA LYS A 115 -8.55 6.90 -13.57
C LYS A 115 -7.71 5.66 -13.26
N ILE A 116 -6.86 5.75 -12.23
CA ILE A 116 -6.07 4.64 -11.71
C ILE A 116 -6.35 4.58 -10.21
N PRO A 117 -7.11 3.59 -9.73
CA PRO A 117 -7.41 3.47 -8.32
C PRO A 117 -6.23 2.87 -7.54
N LEU A 118 -5.96 3.40 -6.34
CA LEU A 118 -4.99 2.79 -5.42
C LEU A 118 -5.58 1.50 -4.81
N PRO A 119 -4.90 0.35 -4.92
CA PRO A 119 -5.37 -0.89 -4.31
C PRO A 119 -5.34 -0.83 -2.78
N PRO A 120 -6.30 -1.48 -2.08
CA PRO A 120 -6.44 -1.42 -0.62
C PRO A 120 -5.18 -1.75 0.16
N ILE A 121 -4.41 -2.74 -0.32
CA ILE A 121 -3.16 -3.17 0.32
C ILE A 121 -2.07 -2.10 0.29
N LEU A 122 -2.17 -1.12 -0.62
CA LEU A 122 -1.24 -0.01 -0.74
C LEU A 122 -1.77 1.30 -0.14
N GLU A 123 -3.03 1.34 0.32
CA GLU A 123 -3.59 2.50 1.02
C GLU A 123 -2.75 2.95 2.24
N PRO A 124 -2.14 2.05 3.05
CA PRO A 124 -1.27 2.46 4.17
C PRO A 124 -0.02 3.25 3.75
N ILE A 125 0.45 3.06 2.50
CA ILE A 125 1.61 3.77 1.94
C ILE A 125 1.19 4.90 1.00
N SER A 126 -0.08 5.28 0.96
CA SER A 126 -0.58 6.30 0.02
C SER A 126 0.13 7.64 0.17
N TRP A 127 0.69 7.93 1.34
CA TRP A 127 1.43 9.15 1.64
C TRP A 127 2.77 9.24 0.90
N LEU A 128 3.34 8.13 0.43
CA LEU A 128 4.57 8.11 -0.38
C LEU A 128 4.32 8.51 -1.83
N ILE A 129 3.08 8.37 -2.30
CA ILE A 129 2.72 8.58 -3.71
C ILE A 129 2.80 10.07 -4.04
N GLY A 130 3.64 10.41 -5.01
CA GLY A 130 3.92 11.78 -5.39
C GLY A 130 5.35 11.96 -5.87
N ARG A 131 5.71 13.23 -6.08
CA ARG A 131 7.04 13.64 -6.49
C ARG A 131 7.74 14.32 -5.31
N TRP A 132 8.93 13.81 -5.01
CA TRP A 132 9.79 14.28 -3.94
C TRP A 132 11.09 14.79 -4.56
N GLU A 133 11.57 15.93 -4.08
CA GLU A 133 12.78 16.56 -4.59
C GLU A 133 13.71 16.90 -3.44
N THR A 134 15.01 16.69 -3.64
CA THR A 134 16.06 17.11 -2.72
C THR A 134 17.25 17.66 -3.50
N GLU A 135 18.03 18.50 -2.84
CA GLU A 135 19.25 19.09 -3.37
C GLU A 135 20.39 18.82 -2.38
N THR A 136 21.45 18.20 -2.87
CA THR A 136 22.61 17.88 -2.05
C THR A 136 23.59 19.05 -2.03
N SER A 137 24.23 19.29 -0.89
CA SER A 137 25.24 20.34 -0.74
C SER A 137 26.67 19.84 -1.01
N VAL A 138 26.87 18.52 -1.07
CA VAL A 138 28.14 17.83 -1.32
C VAL A 138 27.89 16.58 -2.18
N GLY A 139 28.88 16.17 -2.96
CA GLY A 139 28.79 15.05 -3.91
C GLY A 139 28.65 13.63 -3.33
N ASP A 140 28.35 13.51 -2.03
CA ASP A 140 28.25 12.20 -1.39
C ASP A 140 26.88 11.52 -1.63
N ARG A 141 26.95 10.50 -2.51
CA ARG A 141 26.16 9.27 -2.74
C ARG A 141 24.63 9.31 -2.92
N PHE A 142 24.17 8.99 -4.14
CA PHE A 142 23.35 7.79 -4.51
C PHE A 142 23.21 7.66 -6.05
N PRO A 143 23.26 6.45 -6.65
CA PRO A 143 23.89 5.21 -6.19
C PRO A 143 25.41 5.16 -6.45
N VAL A 144 25.90 6.02 -7.36
CA VAL A 144 27.33 6.31 -7.59
C VAL A 144 27.66 7.70 -7.05
N PRO A 145 28.90 7.95 -6.56
CA PRO A 145 29.31 9.29 -6.13
C PRO A 145 29.26 10.27 -7.30
N PHE A 146 28.74 11.48 -7.05
CA PHE A 146 28.85 12.60 -7.98
C PHE A 146 30.03 13.48 -7.55
N GLU A 147 30.77 14.04 -8.51
CA GLU A 147 31.86 15.00 -8.18
C GLU A 147 31.31 16.35 -7.69
N HIS A 148 30.04 16.63 -7.97
CA HIS A 148 29.38 17.90 -7.73
C HIS A 148 28.05 17.72 -6.96
N PRO A 149 27.54 18.78 -6.32
CA PRO A 149 26.16 18.86 -5.86
C PRO A 149 25.18 18.40 -6.95
N TYR A 150 24.17 17.63 -6.56
CA TYR A 150 23.16 17.11 -7.48
C TYR A 150 21.76 17.32 -6.94
N LYS A 151 20.79 17.37 -7.85
CA LYS A 151 19.37 17.33 -7.53
C LYS A 151 18.88 15.92 -7.72
N GLU A 152 18.11 15.43 -6.77
CA GLU A 152 17.49 14.11 -6.82
C GLU A 152 15.97 14.26 -6.81
N VAL A 153 15.33 13.55 -7.74
CA VAL A 153 13.89 13.50 -7.91
C VAL A 153 13.44 12.05 -7.77
N LEU A 154 12.66 11.78 -6.73
CA LEU A 154 11.95 10.51 -6.52
C LEU A 154 10.49 10.69 -6.94
N ASP A 155 10.07 9.94 -7.95
CA ASP A 155 8.69 9.91 -8.43
C ASP A 155 8.08 8.55 -8.11
N ILE A 156 7.03 8.54 -7.29
CA ILE A 156 6.25 7.35 -6.96
C ILE A 156 4.85 7.53 -7.53
N SER A 157 4.51 6.70 -8.52
CA SER A 157 3.27 6.85 -9.28
C SER A 157 2.40 5.59 -9.28
N LEU A 158 1.09 5.78 -9.39
CA LEU A 158 0.13 4.70 -9.52
C LEU A 158 0.31 3.98 -10.85
N THR A 159 0.13 2.66 -10.83
CA THR A 159 0.14 1.81 -12.02
C THR A 159 -1.15 1.01 -12.12
N ASP A 160 -1.47 0.57 -13.33
CA ASP A 160 -2.56 -0.39 -13.52
C ASP A 160 -2.22 -1.70 -12.81
N VAL A 161 -3.19 -2.26 -12.09
CA VAL A 161 -2.98 -3.53 -11.39
C VAL A 161 -2.90 -4.70 -12.37
N PRO A 162 -1.91 -5.59 -12.23
CA PRO A 162 -1.86 -6.80 -13.03
C PRO A 162 -3.04 -7.71 -12.65
N MET A 163 -3.49 -8.57 -13.56
CA MET A 163 -4.60 -9.50 -13.27
C MET A 163 -4.26 -10.49 -12.15
N PHE A 164 -2.97 -10.80 -11.98
CA PHE A 164 -2.43 -11.69 -10.97
C PHE A 164 -1.15 -11.08 -10.40
N ASP A 165 -0.77 -11.48 -9.18
CA ASP A 165 0.31 -10.91 -8.36
C ASP A 165 -0.09 -9.66 -7.55
N ARG A 166 0.80 -9.23 -6.66
CA ARG A 166 0.58 -8.09 -5.78
C ARG A 166 0.59 -6.80 -6.59
N PRO A 167 -0.33 -5.86 -6.30
CA PRO A 167 -0.31 -4.57 -6.96
C PRO A 167 1.00 -3.83 -6.62
N PRO A 168 1.69 -3.26 -7.62
CA PRO A 168 2.81 -2.36 -7.39
C PRO A 168 2.38 -0.87 -7.41
N VAL A 169 3.29 0.01 -7.00
CA VAL A 169 3.43 1.38 -7.51
C VAL A 169 4.75 1.48 -8.27
N ASN A 170 4.81 2.33 -9.28
CA ASN A 170 6.04 2.58 -10.02
C ASN A 170 6.93 3.54 -9.25
N VAL A 171 8.23 3.32 -9.33
CA VAL A 171 9.26 4.20 -8.76
C VAL A 171 10.21 4.62 -9.87
N SER A 172 10.52 5.91 -9.92
CA SER A 172 11.61 6.46 -10.72
C SER A 172 12.45 7.38 -9.84
N ILE A 173 13.75 7.17 -9.85
CA ILE A 173 14.75 8.00 -9.18
C ILE A 173 15.61 8.62 -10.27
N ARG A 174 15.78 9.94 -10.22
CA ARG A 174 16.62 10.68 -11.17
C ARG A 174 17.52 11.63 -10.40
N ALA A 175 18.82 11.48 -10.57
CA ALA A 175 19.82 12.36 -9.99
C ALA A 175 20.55 13.07 -11.12
N TYR A 176 20.66 14.40 -11.05
CA TYR A 176 21.37 15.17 -12.06
C TYR A 176 22.13 16.36 -11.47
N THR A 177 23.30 16.64 -12.04
CA THR A 177 24.12 17.81 -11.68
C THR A 177 23.90 18.95 -12.68
N ASN A 178 24.32 20.17 -12.32
CA ASN A 178 24.25 21.31 -13.23
C ASN A 178 25.25 21.19 -14.39
N GLU A 179 26.32 20.43 -14.19
CA GLU A 179 27.39 20.18 -15.15
C GLU A 179 27.01 19.10 -16.18
N GLY A 180 25.87 18.41 -15.98
CA GLY A 180 25.28 17.49 -16.96
C GLY A 180 25.47 16.01 -16.67
N SER A 181 25.99 15.63 -15.49
CA SER A 181 25.97 14.23 -15.06
C SER A 181 24.53 13.83 -14.69
N GLU A 182 24.07 12.69 -15.17
CA GLU A 182 22.72 12.18 -14.89
C GLU A 182 22.79 10.69 -14.53
N TYR A 183 21.98 10.29 -13.56
CA TYR A 183 21.77 8.91 -13.17
C TYR A 183 20.27 8.65 -12.99
N ASN A 184 19.82 7.51 -13.50
CA ASN A 184 18.41 7.14 -13.49
C ASN A 184 18.23 5.71 -12.99
N GLU A 185 17.28 5.53 -12.08
CA GLU A 185 16.86 4.25 -11.53
C GLU A 185 15.34 4.11 -11.70
N ILE A 186 14.89 2.91 -12.05
CA ILE A 186 13.47 2.59 -12.21
C ILE A 186 13.17 1.28 -11.48
N GLY A 187 11.98 1.21 -10.89
CA GLY A 187 11.56 0.04 -10.16
C GLY A 187 10.09 0.07 -9.79
N PHE A 188 9.72 -0.78 -8.85
CA PHE A 188 8.37 -0.87 -8.31
C PHE A 188 8.41 -1.17 -6.81
N ILE A 189 7.42 -0.66 -6.08
CA ILE A 189 7.19 -0.99 -4.67
C ILE A 189 5.89 -1.77 -4.57
N THR A 190 5.89 -2.85 -3.79
CA THR A 190 4.66 -3.56 -3.45
C THR A 190 4.51 -3.72 -1.94
N GLY A 191 3.28 -3.86 -1.48
CA GLY A 191 2.95 -4.01 -0.07
C GLY A 191 2.97 -5.48 0.36
N LYS A 192 3.57 -5.73 1.53
CA LYS A 192 3.51 -7.03 2.20
C LYS A 192 3.02 -6.85 3.65
N PRO A 193 1.99 -7.60 4.08
CA PRO A 193 1.59 -7.65 5.48
C PRO A 193 2.75 -8.09 6.37
N PHE A 194 2.88 -7.47 7.54
CA PHE A 194 4.07 -7.64 8.38
C PHE A 194 4.33 -9.11 8.73
N ARG A 195 3.35 -9.91 9.20
CA ARG A 195 3.63 -11.33 9.57
C ARG A 195 3.37 -12.37 8.47
N GLU A 196 3.24 -11.96 7.21
CA GLU A 196 3.17 -12.95 6.13
C GLU A 196 4.53 -13.64 5.96
N PHE A 197 4.53 -14.97 5.78
CA PHE A 197 5.75 -15.76 5.61
C PHE A 197 6.33 -15.55 4.20
N THR A 198 7.49 -14.90 4.09
CA THR A 198 8.18 -14.63 2.82
C THR A 198 9.15 -15.73 2.38
N GLY A 199 9.53 -16.63 3.29
CA GLY A 199 10.70 -17.50 3.08
C GLY A 199 12.05 -16.81 3.24
N PHE A 200 12.09 -15.52 3.59
CA PHE A 200 13.31 -14.81 3.98
C PHE A 200 13.59 -14.97 5.48
N GLN A 201 14.88 -14.97 5.85
CA GLN A 201 15.30 -15.00 7.26
C GLN A 201 15.12 -13.60 7.86
N GLU A 202 14.15 -13.46 8.76
CA GLU A 202 13.85 -12.21 9.44
C GLU A 202 14.55 -12.18 10.81
N ASN A 203 15.53 -11.29 10.98
CA ASN A 203 16.23 -11.11 12.26
C ASN A 203 15.61 -9.96 13.06
N ASN A 204 15.43 -10.13 14.38
CA ASN A 204 14.89 -9.12 15.31
C ASN A 204 13.50 -8.56 14.96
N LYS A 205 12.67 -9.32 14.25
CA LYS A 205 11.30 -8.91 13.93
C LYS A 205 10.47 -8.84 15.22
N PRO A 206 9.92 -7.67 15.59
CA PRO A 206 9.11 -7.56 16.78
C PRO A 206 7.87 -8.45 16.67
N LEU A 207 7.58 -9.22 17.72
CA LEU A 207 6.39 -10.06 17.80
C LEU A 207 5.10 -9.23 17.85
N THR A 208 5.20 -7.97 18.23
CA THR A 208 4.09 -7.03 18.41
C THR A 208 4.53 -5.63 18.00
N GLY A 209 3.72 -4.92 17.23
CA GLY A 209 4.03 -3.56 16.77
C GLY A 209 3.20 -3.20 15.54
N ASN A 210 3.26 -1.94 15.14
CA ASN A 210 2.60 -1.48 13.92
C ASN A 210 3.31 -2.06 12.69
N ASP A 211 2.55 -2.28 11.61
CA ASP A 211 3.12 -2.58 10.30
C ASP A 211 4.17 -1.51 9.94
N GLN A 212 5.42 -1.93 9.81
CA GLN A 212 6.51 -1.09 9.33
C GLN A 212 6.59 -1.19 7.81
N VAL A 213 6.76 -0.05 7.15
CA VAL A 213 6.98 0.00 5.70
C VAL A 213 8.47 -0.18 5.46
N ALA A 214 8.86 -1.32 4.90
CA ALA A 214 10.18 -1.53 4.36
C ALA A 214 10.13 -1.35 2.84
N ILE A 215 11.04 -0.53 2.31
CA ILE A 215 11.23 -0.36 0.87
C ILE A 215 12.54 -1.05 0.52
N GLU A 216 12.45 -2.14 -0.24
CA GLU A 216 13.61 -2.84 -0.78
C GLU A 216 13.73 -2.46 -2.27
N MET A 217 14.89 -1.91 -2.64
CA MET A 217 15.20 -1.56 -4.02
C MET A 217 16.36 -2.41 -4.50
N VAL A 218 16.19 -3.05 -5.66
CA VAL A 218 17.27 -3.77 -6.35
C VAL A 218 17.64 -2.94 -7.57
N SER A 219 18.84 -2.37 -7.55
CA SER A 219 19.40 -1.64 -8.68
C SER A 219 20.41 -2.54 -9.41
N ASN A 220 20.29 -2.62 -10.74
CA ASN A 220 21.32 -3.22 -11.59
C ASN A 220 22.31 -2.11 -11.98
N THR A 221 23.17 -1.70 -11.05
CA THR A 221 24.37 -0.91 -11.33
C THR A 221 25.59 -1.81 -11.48
#